data_AF-A0A1W9T4V2-F1
#
_entry.id   AF-A0A1W9T4V2-F1
#
_cell.length_a   1.000
_cell.length_b   1.000
_cell.length_c   1.000
_cell.angle_alpha   90.00
_cell.angle_beta   90.00
_cell.angle_gamma   90.00
#
_symmetry.space_group_name_H-M   'P 1'
#
loop_
_entity.id
_entity.type
_entity.pdbx_description
1 polymer ?
#
loop_
_entity_poly.entity_id
_entity_poly.type
_entity_poly.pdbx_seq_one_letter_code
_entity_poly.pdbx_strand_id
1 'polypeptide(L)'
;MLALRGTYKNGFIKLDNPLNIDKPLKVIITFIDEEVQLNYQSDVNKQEKKTIDINKFSFLQSIEASKDFQDSFSDSLIDERRSEL
;
A
#
# COMPACT_ATOMS: atom_id res chain seq x y z
N MET A 1 -20.54 13.24 -25.02
CA MET A 1 -20.22 12.72 -23.67
C MET A 1 -20.47 13.85 -22.70
N LEU A 2 -21.38 13.67 -21.72
CA LEU A 2 -21.69 14.72 -20.74
C LEU A 2 -20.66 14.64 -19.61
N ALA A 3 -19.87 15.70 -19.42
CA ALA A 3 -18.93 15.80 -18.31
C ALA A 3 -19.58 16.60 -17.18
N LEU A 4 -19.63 16.02 -15.99
CA LEU A 4 -20.16 16.66 -14.79
C LEU A 4 -19.01 16.95 -13.83
N ARG A 5 -19.07 18.13 -13.21
CA ARG A 5 -18.12 18.55 -12.19
C ARG A 5 -18.77 18.47 -10.82
N GLY A 6 -17.94 18.22 -9.83
CA GLY A 6 -18.38 18.10 -8.46
C GLY A 6 -17.18 17.94 -7.53
N THR A 7 -17.47 18.09 -6.25
CA THR A 7 -16.48 17.92 -5.19
C THR A 7 -16.58 16.51 -4.62
N TYR A 8 -15.45 15.81 -4.58
CA TYR A 8 -15.34 14.53 -3.88
C TYR A 8 -14.90 14.76 -2.43
N LYS A 9 -15.61 14.15 -1.47
CA LYS A 9 -15.22 14.14 -0.06
C LYS A 9 -15.75 12.89 0.64
N ASN A 10 -14.86 12.14 1.29
CA ASN A 10 -15.19 10.97 2.11
C ASN A 10 -16.08 9.92 1.41
N GLY A 11 -15.78 9.59 0.15
CA GLY A 11 -16.56 8.60 -0.61
C GLY A 11 -17.82 9.14 -1.29
N PHE A 12 -18.16 10.41 -1.06
CA PHE A 12 -19.32 11.05 -1.67
C PHE A 12 -18.90 12.08 -2.72
N ILE A 13 -19.58 12.08 -3.87
CA ILE A 13 -19.44 13.10 -4.91
C ILE A 13 -20.64 14.02 -4.81
N LYS A 14 -20.40 15.29 -4.47
CA LYS A 14 -21.41 16.35 -4.56
C LYS A 14 -21.26 17.03 -5.91
N LEU A 15 -22.23 16.81 -6.80
CA LEU A 15 -22.26 17.47 -8.11
C LEU A 15 -22.61 18.95 -7.94
N ASP A 16 -21.98 19.81 -8.74
CA ASP A 16 -22.26 21.26 -8.71
C ASP A 16 -23.65 21.58 -9.26
N ASN A 17 -24.09 20.79 -10.24
CA ASN A 17 -25.41 20.87 -10.84
C ASN A 17 -26.23 19.63 -10.48
N PRO A 18 -27.50 19.80 -10.06
CA PRO A 18 -28.38 18.67 -9.78
C PRO A 18 -28.67 17.89 -11.05
N LEU A 19 -28.71 16.58 -10.93
CA LEU A 19 -29.00 15.67 -12.02
C LEU A 19 -30.09 14.70 -11.57
N ASN A 20 -31.25 14.76 -12.22
CA ASN A 20 -32.31 13.78 -12.00
C ASN A 20 -32.07 12.59 -12.94
N ILE A 21 -31.72 11.43 -12.35
CA ILE A 21 -31.66 10.17 -13.07
C ILE A 21 -32.56 9.16 -12.36
N ASP A 22 -33.59 8.69 -13.06
CA ASP A 22 -34.53 7.69 -12.52
C ASP A 22 -34.03 6.24 -12.67
N LYS A 23 -32.92 6.04 -13.38
CA LYS A 23 -32.36 4.72 -13.71
C LYS A 23 -30.88 4.64 -13.35
N PRO A 24 -30.38 3.48 -12.91
CA PRO A 24 -28.96 3.31 -12.63
C PRO A 24 -28.13 3.52 -13.90
N LEU A 25 -27.09 4.36 -13.80
CA LEU A 25 -26.20 4.69 -14.91
C LEU A 25 -24.77 4.25 -14.58
N LYS A 26 -24.05 3.70 -15.57
CA LYS A 26 -22.62 3.48 -15.47
C LYS A 26 -21.89 4.81 -15.70
N VAL A 27 -21.03 5.20 -14.78
CA VAL A 27 -20.26 6.45 -14.86
C VAL A 27 -18.76 6.16 -14.87
N ILE A 28 -18.01 7.05 -15.52
CA ILE A 28 -16.55 7.10 -15.47
C ILE A 28 -16.21 8.34 -14.65
N ILE A 29 -15.51 8.14 -13.53
CA ILE A 29 -15.14 9.22 -12.61
C ILE A 29 -13.67 9.52 -12.82
N THR A 30 -13.35 10.79 -13.09
CA THR A 30 -11.99 11.28 -13.24
C THR A 30 -11.74 12.33 -12.16
N PHE A 31 -10.77 12.09 -11.30
CA PHE A 31 -10.35 13.05 -10.29
C PHE A 31 -9.36 14.02 -10.91
N ILE A 32 -9.68 15.32 -10.85
CA ILE A 32 -8.86 16.39 -11.38
C ILE A 32 -8.32 17.13 -10.17
N ASP A 33 -7.16 16.71 -9.70
CA ASP A 33 -6.43 17.44 -8.67
C ASP A 33 -4.97 17.49 -9.10
N GLU A 34 -4.41 18.69 -9.15
CA GLU A 34 -3.00 18.90 -9.51
C GLU A 34 -2.07 18.42 -8.38
N GLU A 35 -2.58 18.32 -7.15
CA GLU A 35 -1.83 17.87 -5.97
C GLU A 35 -2.16 16.45 -5.52
N VAL A 36 -3.24 15.84 -6.02
CA VAL A 36 -3.42 14.38 -5.87
C VAL A 36 -2.52 13.70 -6.88
N GLN A 37 -1.23 13.68 -6.56
CA GLN A 37 -0.44 12.50 -6.87
C GLN A 37 -1.26 11.33 -6.33
N LEU A 38 -1.73 10.47 -7.23
CA LEU A 38 -2.35 9.20 -6.89
C LEU A 38 -1.32 8.40 -6.10
N ASN A 39 -1.26 8.66 -4.81
CA ASN A 39 -0.65 7.79 -3.84
C ASN A 39 -1.58 6.57 -3.77
N TYR A 40 -1.51 5.70 -4.78
CA TYR A 40 -1.82 4.26 -4.65
C TYR A 40 -0.85 3.57 -3.66
N GLN A 41 -0.32 4.32 -2.70
CA GLN A 41 0.58 3.93 -1.62
C GLN A 41 0.27 4.78 -0.36
N SER A 42 -1.00 5.03 -0.05
CA SER A 42 -1.40 5.83 1.13
C SER A 42 -1.74 4.98 2.36
N ASP A 43 -0.84 4.09 2.76
CA ASP A 43 -0.62 3.85 4.18
C ASP A 43 0.46 4.83 4.63
N VAL A 44 0.07 6.09 4.80
CA VAL A 44 0.84 7.10 5.54
C VAL A 44 0.33 7.05 6.97
N ASN A 45 0.54 5.90 7.61
CA ASN A 45 0.97 5.93 8.99
C ASN A 45 2.44 6.34 8.96
N LYS A 46 2.76 7.31 9.79
CA LYS A 46 4.02 8.01 9.95
C LYS A 46 5.15 7.07 10.38
N GLN A 47 5.61 6.24 9.46
CA GLN A 47 6.85 5.46 9.56
C GLN A 47 7.59 5.70 8.26
N GLU A 48 8.81 6.20 8.36
CA GLU A 48 9.72 6.33 7.22
C GLU A 48 9.70 4.99 6.46
N LYS A 49 9.08 4.96 5.27
CA LYS A 49 9.18 3.79 4.39
C LYS A 49 10.65 3.71 4.01
N LYS A 50 11.42 2.91 4.74
CA LYS A 50 12.73 2.42 4.33
C LYS A 50 12.48 1.61 3.06
N THR A 51 12.41 2.30 1.93
CA THR A 51 12.50 1.67 0.63
C THR A 51 13.83 0.94 0.62
N ILE A 52 13.76 -0.38 0.51
CA ILE A 52 14.95 -1.22 0.41
C ILE A 52 15.60 -0.82 -0.90
N ASP A 53 16.74 -0.13 -0.80
CA ASP A 53 17.55 0.19 -1.96
C ASP A 53 18.22 -1.11 -2.41
N ILE A 54 17.66 -1.72 -3.46
CA ILE A 54 18.12 -2.99 -4.02
C ILE A 54 19.59 -2.88 -4.44
N ASN A 55 20.07 -1.68 -4.79
CA ASN A 55 21.46 -1.46 -5.17
C ASN A 55 22.43 -1.53 -3.98
N LYS A 56 21.93 -1.44 -2.74
CA LYS A 56 22.74 -1.65 -1.53
C LYS A 56 22.80 -3.12 -1.12
N PHE A 57 22.02 -4.00 -1.74
CA PHE A 57 22.07 -5.43 -1.43
C PHE A 57 23.27 -6.09 -2.11
N SER A 58 24.11 -6.77 -1.32
CA SER A 58 25.20 -7.59 -1.80
C SER A 58 25.13 -9.00 -1.20
N PHE A 59 25.11 -10.00 -2.08
CA PHE A 59 25.06 -11.40 -1.68
C PHE A 59 26.31 -11.83 -0.90
N LEU A 60 27.48 -11.35 -1.29
CA LEU A 60 28.74 -11.66 -0.60
C LEU A 60 28.77 -11.09 0.82
N GLN A 61 28.29 -9.87 1.01
CA GLN A 61 28.17 -9.26 2.34
C GLN A 61 27.18 -10.01 3.22
N SER A 62 26.09 -10.51 2.63
CA SER A 62 25.08 -11.30 3.34
C SER A 62 25.65 -12.64 3.82
N ILE A 63 26.42 -13.34 2.98
CA ILE A 63 27.13 -14.57 3.38
C ILE A 63 28.09 -14.28 4.52
N GLU A 64 28.88 -13.22 4.41
CA GLU A 64 29.86 -12.87 5.43
C GLU A 64 29.21 -12.52 6.77
N ALA A 65 28.12 -11.75 6.75
CA ALA A 65 27.35 -11.42 7.94
C ALA A 65 26.71 -12.65 8.60
N SER A 66 26.40 -13.70 7.84
CA SER A 66 25.80 -14.93 8.36
C SER A 66 26.81 -16.04 8.70
N LYS A 67 28.12 -15.86 8.48
CA LYS A 67 29.13 -16.90 8.72
C LYS A 67 29.16 -17.39 10.16
N ASP A 68 28.97 -16.47 11.10
CA ASP A 68 29.05 -16.78 12.54
C ASP A 68 27.69 -17.17 13.13
N PHE A 69 26.62 -17.12 12.32
CA PHE A 69 25.28 -17.51 12.75
C PHE A 69 25.11 -19.02 12.55
N GLN A 70 25.31 -19.78 13.64
CA GLN A 70 25.18 -21.25 13.66
C GLN A 70 23.77 -21.74 13.99
N ASP A 71 22.79 -20.85 14.07
CA ASP A 71 21.43 -21.20 14.45
C ASP A 71 20.53 -21.31 13.20
N SER A 72 19.49 -22.12 13.33
CA SER A 72 18.48 -22.33 12.31
C SER A 72 17.13 -21.95 12.88
N PHE A 73 16.40 -21.11 12.15
CA PHE A 73 15.04 -20.74 12.52
C PHE A 73 14.13 -21.97 12.70
N SER A 74 14.38 -23.03 11.93
CA SER A 74 13.65 -24.28 12.04
C SER A 74 13.88 -24.97 13.38
N ASP A 75 15.10 -24.93 13.91
CA ASP A 75 15.45 -25.57 15.18
C ASP A 75 14.81 -24.81 16.35
N SER A 76 14.89 -23.47 16.31
CA SER A 76 14.18 -22.59 17.25
C SER A 76 12.66 -22.85 17.28
N LEU A 77 12.03 -23.02 16.11
CA LEU A 77 10.60 -23.34 16.01
C LEU A 77 10.25 -24.73 16.56
N ILE A 78 11.13 -25.71 16.40
CA ILE A 78 10.92 -27.06 16.93
C ILE A 78 11.00 -27.05 18.45
N ASP A 79 11.95 -26.31 19.03
CA ASP A 79 12.10 -26.20 20.47
C ASP A 79 10.93 -25.47 21.12
N GLU A 80 10.43 -24.40 20.50
CA GLU A 80 9.20 -23.71 20.92
C GLU A 80 8.03 -24.69 21.01
N ARG A 81 7.77 -25.44 19.93
CA ARG A 81 6.68 -26.44 19.87
C ARG A 81 6.81 -27.56 20.89
N ARG A 82 8.05 -27.94 21.26
CA ARG A 82 8.30 -28.98 22.26
C ARG A 82 8.11 -28.48 23.69
N SER A 83 8.32 -27.19 23.93
CA SER A 83 8.13 -26.57 25.24
C SER A 83 6.67 -26.32 25.63
N GLU A 84 5.76 -26.34 24.64
CA GLU A 84 4.31 -26.17 24.84
C GLU A 84 3.55 -27.48 25.15
N LEU A 85 4.25 -28.62 25.20
CA LEU A 85 3.72 -29.95 25.54
C LEU A 85 4.04 -30.33 26.99
#